data_AF-A0A124FQH8-F1
#
_entry.id   AF-A0A124FQH8-F1
#
_cell.length_a   1.000
_cell.length_b   1.000
_cell.length_c   1.000
_cell.angle_alpha   90.00
_cell.angle_beta   90.00
_cell.angle_gamma   90.00
#
_symmetry.space_group_name_H-M   'P 1'
#
loop_
_entity.id
_entity.type
_entity.pdbx_description
1 polymer ?
#
loop_
_entity_poly.entity_id
_entity_poly.type
_entity_poly.pdbx_seq_one_letter_code
_entity_poly.pdbx_strand_id
1 'polypeptide(L)'
;MQFFVIDERFHKLLNEKCRNKKLIDILNNFEDHTNWFINLFLKNYSFKESIKEHLSIIEAIEKKEEDLVVTNLIRHLESVENSILSEITS
;
A
#
# COMPACT_ATOMS: atom_id res chain seq x y z
N MET A 1 6.89 -12.06 -7.83
CA MET A 1 6.48 -12.97 -6.73
C MET A 1 6.97 -12.49 -5.36
N GLN A 2 8.27 -12.24 -5.15
CA GLN A 2 8.78 -11.84 -3.84
C GLN A 2 8.34 -10.44 -3.40
N PHE A 3 8.19 -9.48 -4.33
CA PHE A 3 7.74 -8.13 -4.02
C PHE A 3 6.36 -8.09 -3.35
N PHE A 4 5.35 -8.72 -3.94
CA PHE A 4 3.99 -8.72 -3.40
C PHE A 4 3.88 -9.29 -1.99
N VAL A 5 4.68 -10.32 -1.67
CA VAL A 5 4.72 -10.89 -0.32
C VAL A 5 5.33 -9.91 0.69
N ILE A 6 6.29 -9.09 0.27
CA ILE A 6 6.91 -8.05 1.11
C ILE A 6 5.94 -6.88 1.30
N ASP A 7 5.24 -6.50 0.23
CA ASP A 7 4.22 -5.46 0.17
C ASP A 7 3.05 -5.75 1.14
N GLU A 8 2.44 -6.94 1.02
CA GLU A 8 1.40 -7.44 1.92
C GLU A 8 1.88 -7.42 3.39
N ARG A 9 3.12 -7.88 3.64
CA ARG A 9 3.68 -7.88 5.00
C ARG A 9 3.91 -6.47 5.55
N PHE A 10 4.24 -5.51 4.69
CA PHE A 10 4.41 -4.12 5.08
C PHE A 10 3.08 -3.52 5.55
N HIS A 11 2.02 -3.65 4.74
CA HIS A 11 0.68 -3.15 5.09
C HIS A 11 0.13 -3.84 6.34
N LYS A 12 0.26 -5.17 6.42
CA LYS A 12 -0.14 -5.92 7.61
C LYS A 12 0.58 -5.45 8.88
N LEU A 13 1.88 -5.20 8.81
CA LEU A 13 2.64 -4.70 9.95
C LEU A 13 2.13 -3.34 10.43
N LEU A 14 1.80 -2.42 9.52
CA LEU A 14 1.21 -1.12 9.87
C LEU A 14 -0.17 -1.31 10.53
N ASN A 15 -1.03 -2.13 9.93
CA ASN A 15 -2.37 -2.39 10.42
C ASN A 15 -2.37 -3.03 11.81
N GLU A 16 -1.49 -4.01 12.07
CA GLU A 16 -1.37 -4.66 13.39
C GLU A 16 -0.95 -3.70 14.52
N LYS A 17 -0.32 -2.56 14.19
CA LYS A 17 0.00 -1.52 15.18
C LYS A 17 -1.19 -0.61 15.47
N CYS A 18 -2.23 -0.59 14.64
CA CYS A 18 -3.49 0.06 14.98
C CYS A 18 -4.16 -0.73 16.12
N ARG A 19 -4.32 -0.11 17.29
CA ARG A 19 -5.02 -0.73 18.44
C ARG A 19 -6.55 -0.72 18.29
N ASN A 20 -7.04 -0.91 17.07
CA ASN A 20 -8.46 -0.92 16.74
C ASN A 20 -8.80 -2.17 15.91
N LYS A 21 -9.29 -3.21 16.61
CA LYS A 21 -9.61 -4.50 16.00
C LYS A 21 -10.61 -4.40 14.85
N LYS A 22 -11.65 -3.58 14.99
CA LYS A 22 -12.67 -3.42 13.95
C LYS A 22 -12.10 -2.76 12.69
N LEU A 23 -11.20 -1.79 12.86
CA LEU A 23 -10.48 -1.18 11.74
C LEU A 23 -9.55 -2.17 11.05
N ILE A 24 -8.79 -2.96 11.83
CA ILE A 24 -7.94 -4.02 11.29
C ILE A 24 -8.76 -5.02 10.47
N ASP A 25 -9.90 -5.49 11.00
CA ASP A 25 -10.76 -6.46 10.31
C ASP A 25 -11.28 -5.90 8.97
N ILE A 26 -11.63 -4.61 8.92
CA ILE A 26 -12.03 -3.93 7.68
C ILE A 26 -10.85 -3.88 6.71
N LEU A 27 -9.67 -3.46 7.16
CA LEU A 27 -8.48 -3.32 6.31
C LEU A 27 -8.04 -4.65 5.73
N ASN A 28 -8.00 -5.72 6.53
CA ASN A 28 -7.68 -7.07 6.05
C ASN A 28 -8.65 -7.53 4.95
N ASN A 29 -9.96 -7.28 5.13
CA ASN A 29 -10.95 -7.64 4.12
C ASN A 29 -10.78 -6.83 2.81
N PHE A 30 -10.32 -5.58 2.89
CA PHE A 30 -10.00 -4.78 1.70
C PHE A 30 -8.74 -5.28 1.00
N GLU A 31 -7.70 -5.62 1.77
CA GLU A 31 -6.41 -6.09 1.27
C GLU A 31 -6.53 -7.38 0.45
N ASP A 32 -7.41 -8.31 0.88
CA ASP A 32 -7.70 -9.54 0.13
C ASP A 32 -8.31 -9.25 -1.26
N HIS A 33 -9.17 -8.23 -1.38
CA HIS A 33 -9.78 -7.84 -2.65
C HIS A 33 -8.81 -7.08 -3.55
N THR A 34 -7.98 -6.19 -2.99
CA THR A 34 -6.98 -5.45 -3.78
C THR A 34 -5.84 -6.36 -4.25
N ASN A 35 -5.39 -7.31 -3.43
CA ASN A 35 -4.37 -8.28 -3.81
C ASN A 35 -4.80 -9.18 -4.97
N TRP A 36 -6.08 -9.55 -5.05
CA TRP A 36 -6.61 -10.27 -6.20
C TRP A 36 -6.51 -9.44 -7.49
N PHE A 37 -6.84 -8.15 -7.41
CA PHE A 37 -6.79 -7.23 -8.55
C PHE A 37 -5.35 -6.93 -8.99
N ILE A 38 -4.47 -6.65 -8.03
CA ILE A 38 -3.03 -6.42 -8.22
C ILE A 38 -2.38 -7.64 -8.90
N ASN A 39 -2.71 -8.86 -8.49
CA ASN A 39 -2.17 -10.07 -9.12
C ASN A 39 -2.71 -10.33 -10.54
N LEU A 40 -3.92 -9.90 -10.86
CA LEU A 40 -4.52 -10.10 -12.19
C LEU A 40 -4.10 -9.04 -13.22
N PHE A 41 -3.90 -7.79 -12.81
CA PHE A 41 -3.88 -6.64 -13.73
C PHE A 41 -2.54 -5.91 -13.84
N LEU A 42 -1.52 -6.22 -13.03
CA LEU A 42 -0.28 -5.42 -13.00
C LEU A 42 0.77 -5.85 -14.01
N LYS A 43 0.57 -5.53 -15.29
CA LYS A 43 1.68 -5.53 -16.26
C LYS A 43 2.53 -4.26 -16.17
N ASN A 44 1.93 -3.12 -15.80
CA ASN A 44 2.58 -1.80 -15.79
C ASN A 44 2.84 -1.22 -14.39
N TYR A 45 2.73 -2.03 -13.32
CA TYR A 45 3.06 -1.55 -11.98
C TYR A 45 4.55 -1.29 -11.83
N SER A 46 4.92 -0.05 -11.53
CA SER A 46 6.30 0.30 -11.26
C SER A 46 6.70 -0.09 -9.83
N PHE A 47 7.19 -1.31 -9.67
CA PHE A 47 7.76 -1.78 -8.39
C PHE A 47 8.79 -0.82 -7.82
N LYS A 48 9.59 -0.18 -8.70
CA LYS A 48 10.62 0.78 -8.29
C LYS A 48 10.01 2.01 -7.62
N GLU A 49 8.92 2.54 -8.17
CA GLU A 49 8.27 3.72 -7.56
C GLU A 49 7.57 3.32 -6.26
N SER A 50 6.84 2.21 -6.23
CA SER A 50 6.22 1.70 -4.99
C SER A 50 7.22 1.51 -3.84
N ILE A 51 8.40 0.95 -4.12
CA ILE A 51 9.47 0.82 -3.10
C ILE A 51 9.89 2.18 -2.55
N LYS A 52 10.05 3.20 -3.42
CA LYS A 52 10.41 4.56 -2.95
C LYS A 52 9.33 5.13 -2.06
N GLU A 53 8.07 4.91 -2.39
CA GLU A 53 6.93 5.37 -1.60
C GLU A 53 6.91 4.75 -0.21
N HIS A 54 7.11 3.42 -0.12
CA HIS A 54 7.27 2.75 1.17
C HIS A 54 8.44 3.29 1.98
N LEU A 55 9.60 3.52 1.35
CA LEU A 55 10.75 4.11 2.04
C LEU A 55 10.43 5.51 2.59
N SER A 56 9.71 6.35 1.85
CA SER A 56 9.28 7.66 2.34
C SER A 56 8.28 7.56 3.50
N ILE A 57 7.39 6.57 3.50
CA ILE A 57 6.48 6.31 4.63
C ILE A 57 7.29 5.87 5.86
N ILE A 58 8.23 4.93 5.70
CA ILE A 58 9.09 4.44 6.79
C ILE A 58 9.89 5.59 7.40
N GLU A 59 10.53 6.42 6.57
CA GLU A 59 11.32 7.56 7.03
C GLU A 59 10.49 8.55 7.86
N ALA A 60 9.25 8.84 7.42
CA ALA A 60 8.34 9.71 8.16
C ALA A 60 7.91 9.09 9.50
N ILE A 61 7.68 7.78 9.54
CA ILE A 61 7.37 7.05 10.78
C ILE A 61 8.56 7.11 11.76
N GLU A 62 9.78 6.87 11.28
CA GLU A 62 11.01 6.91 12.09
C GLU A 62 11.23 8.30 12.72
N LYS A 63 10.91 9.36 11.97
CA LYS A 63 10.99 10.76 12.43
C LYS A 63 9.79 11.19 13.27
N LYS A 64 8.74 10.36 13.39
CA LYS A 64 7.48 10.65 14.08
C LYS A 64 6.74 11.87 13.51
N GLU A 65 6.81 12.05 12.19
CA GLU A 65 6.15 13.14 11.47
C GLU A 65 4.76 12.68 10.98
N GLU A 66 3.77 12.66 11.89
CA GLU A 66 2.44 12.06 11.64
C GLU A 66 1.76 12.60 10.37
N ASP A 67 1.76 13.92 10.17
CA ASP A 67 1.17 14.55 8.98
C ASP A 67 1.87 14.11 7.69
N LEU A 68 3.19 13.91 7.74
CA LEU A 68 3.97 13.45 6.60
C LEU A 68 3.71 11.96 6.32
N VAL A 69 3.53 11.14 7.36
CA VAL A 69 3.12 9.74 7.21
C VAL A 69 1.80 9.65 6.46
N VAL A 70 0.80 10.44 6.88
CA VAL A 70 -0.53 10.47 6.24
C VAL A 70 -0.41 10.94 4.80
N THR A 71 0.33 12.02 4.56
CA THR A 71 0.56 12.56 3.20
C THR A 71 1.22 11.53 2.27
N ASN A 72 2.25 10.84 2.75
CA ASN A 72 2.95 9.83 1.96
C ASN A 72 2.09 8.59 1.70
N LEU A 73 1.27 8.18 2.66
CA LEU A 73 0.31 7.07 2.49
C LEU A 73 -0.76 7.41 1.45
N ILE A 74 -1.37 8.59 1.52
CA ILE A 74 -2.39 9.02 0.55
C ILE A 74 -1.81 9.02 -0.86
N ARG A 75 -0.63 9.62 -1.04
CA ARG A 75 0.06 9.67 -2.33
C ARG A 75 0.35 8.28 -2.90
N HIS A 76 0.75 7.34 -2.04
CA HIS A 76 0.95 5.94 -2.44
C HIS A 76 -0.36 5.30 -2.93
N LEU A 77 -1.47 5.48 -2.20
CA LEU A 77 -2.77 4.96 -2.60
C LEU A 77 -3.24 5.54 -3.94
N GLU A 78 -3.07 6.84 -4.16
CA GLU A 78 -3.39 7.50 -5.44
C GLU A 78 -2.52 6.95 -6.59
N SER A 79 -1.23 6.68 -6.34
CA SER A 79 -0.31 6.08 -7.33
C SER A 79 -0.75 4.67 -7.73
N VAL A 80 -1.16 3.86 -6.75
CA VAL A 80 -1.72 2.51 -6.96
C VAL A 80 -3.04 2.59 -7.73
N GLU A 81 -3.96 3.47 -7.33
CA GLU A 81 -5.24 3.68 -8.00
C GLU A 81 -5.06 4.06 -9.47
N ASN A 82 -4.21 5.04 -9.76
CA ASN A 82 -3.92 5.49 -11.13
C ASN A 82 -3.32 4.35 -11.98
N SER A 83 -2.41 3.57 -11.40
CA SER A 83 -1.83 2.41 -12.08
C SER A 83 -2.90 1.39 -12.46
N ILE A 84 -3.79 1.08 -11.52
CA ILE A 84 -4.90 0.14 -11.74
C ILE A 84 -5.87 0.66 -12.79
N LEU A 85 -6.31 1.92 -12.69
CA LEU A 85 -7.24 2.51 -13.64
C LEU A 85 -6.67 2.53 -15.06
N SER A 86 -5.38 2.85 -15.20
CA SER A 86 -4.72 2.87 -16.51
C SER A 86 -4.76 1.51 -17.21
N GLU A 87 -4.65 0.41 -16.47
CA GLU A 87 -4.73 -0.96 -17.00
C GLU A 87 -6.15 -1.35 -17.41
N ILE A 88 -7.17 -0.89 -16.70
CA ILE A 88 -8.57 -1.19 -17.03
C ILE A 88 -9.01 -0.41 -18.28
N THR A 89 -8.52 0.82 -18.44
CA THR A 89 -8.90 1.70 -19.55
C THR A 89 -8.05 1.55 -20.81
N SER A 90 -6.95 0.79 -20.74
CA SER A 90 -6.07 0.52 -21.89
C SER A 90 -6.53 -0.66 -22.74
#